data_AF-A0A0C3QNV6-F1
#
_entry.id   AF-A0A0C3QNV6-F1
#
_cell.length_a   1.000
_cell.length_b   1.000
_cell.length_c   1.000
_cell.angle_alpha   90.00
_cell.angle_beta   90.00
_cell.angle_gamma   90.00
#
_symmetry.space_group_name_H-M   'P 1'
#
loop_
_entity.id
_entity.type
_entity.pdbx_description
1 polymer ?
#
loop_
_entity_poly.entity_id
_entity_poly.type
_entity_poly.pdbx_seq_one_letter_code
_entity_poly.pdbx_strand_id
1 'polypeptide(L)'
;MEVHNQNPRLLKFAFESWATKVLTCKTRDNKIKAYGVEALQGESLNPVSSKFKGKGKGIDRVRRWYAKKEVILSAGPFETPKLLMHSGIGDRQHLKKYEIKPLVHSPGVGQNLQDRVEETTVFTLKQPHVVFQNCTFGYDPAKDPCLAEWYANGRKNLYAAGAALYAWSYKSSPSLPYRDVWNFWGPAAFFGYFQGWVKETLKYPNAFVNVILKAHTGSRGWVKLTGPDPQDKLEINKNEFVTPESLNDLEIVKDGMKITRDWVNKTELFNKHVDKTIWPKPEEVQTDEDYKDFIRKNQWGHHACCTAKMGKDDDETAVLDGQFRVRGVSGLRVVDLSIWPTIPGMFVATPMYMVSERAADVIIDDIQ
;
A
#
# COMPACT_ATOMS: atom_id res chain seq x y z
N MET A 1 -21.94 -2.93 -3.22
CA MET A 1 -23.20 -3.54 -2.75
C MET A 1 -24.38 -3.22 -3.66
N GLU A 2 -24.56 -1.97 -4.10
CA GLU A 2 -25.66 -1.58 -5.00
C GLU A 2 -25.75 -2.42 -6.30
N VAL A 3 -24.66 -2.54 -7.06
CA VAL A 3 -24.61 -3.36 -8.29
C VAL A 3 -25.01 -4.82 -8.02
N HIS A 4 -24.58 -5.39 -6.90
CA HIS A 4 -24.96 -6.75 -6.50
C HIS A 4 -26.45 -6.84 -6.17
N ASN A 5 -26.99 -5.87 -5.43
CA ASN A 5 -28.41 -5.85 -5.09
C ASN A 5 -29.29 -5.73 -6.33
N GLN A 6 -28.84 -5.00 -7.37
CA GLN A 6 -29.51 -4.91 -8.66
C GLN A 6 -29.32 -6.18 -9.51
N ASN A 7 -28.19 -6.89 -9.35
CA ASN A 7 -27.82 -8.05 -10.18
C ASN A 7 -27.37 -9.28 -9.34
N PRO A 8 -28.19 -9.80 -8.42
CA PRO A 8 -27.76 -10.78 -7.41
C PRO A 8 -27.40 -12.15 -8.00
N ARG A 9 -27.85 -12.44 -9.23
CA ARG A 9 -27.49 -13.67 -9.95
C ARG A 9 -26.15 -13.56 -10.70
N LEU A 10 -25.73 -12.35 -11.04
CA LEU A 10 -24.56 -12.09 -11.90
C LEU A 10 -23.31 -11.75 -11.09
N LEU A 11 -23.46 -11.09 -9.95
CA LEU A 11 -22.37 -10.78 -9.03
C LEU A 11 -22.55 -11.56 -7.74
N LYS A 12 -21.52 -12.31 -7.32
CA LYS A 12 -21.52 -13.06 -6.06
C LYS A 12 -20.30 -12.69 -5.24
N PHE A 13 -20.49 -12.48 -3.94
CA PHE A 13 -19.39 -12.28 -3.01
C PHE A 13 -19.15 -13.56 -2.20
N ALA A 14 -17.88 -13.89 -2.01
CA ALA A 14 -17.44 -14.92 -1.08
C ALA A 14 -16.46 -14.26 -0.11
N PHE A 15 -16.96 -13.94 1.09
CA PHE A 15 -16.14 -13.41 2.17
C PHE A 15 -15.42 -14.55 2.89
N GLU A 16 -14.44 -14.20 3.73
CA GLU A 16 -13.66 -15.17 4.53
C GLU A 16 -13.10 -16.29 3.67
N SER A 17 -12.68 -15.95 2.45
CA SER A 17 -12.21 -16.86 1.43
C SER A 17 -10.85 -16.35 0.96
N TRP A 18 -9.78 -16.93 1.50
CA TRP A 18 -8.42 -16.52 1.18
C TRP A 18 -7.87 -17.35 0.02
N ALA A 19 -7.75 -16.73 -1.15
CA ALA A 19 -7.23 -17.38 -2.35
C ALA A 19 -5.79 -17.87 -2.11
N THR A 20 -5.52 -19.13 -2.42
CA THR A 20 -4.22 -19.77 -2.20
C THR A 20 -3.54 -20.20 -3.48
N LYS A 21 -4.32 -20.45 -4.55
CA LYS A 21 -3.78 -20.89 -5.83
C LYS A 21 -4.72 -20.60 -7.00
N VAL A 22 -4.17 -20.18 -8.14
CA VAL A 22 -4.86 -20.19 -9.44
C VAL A 22 -4.82 -21.62 -10.01
N LEU A 23 -5.99 -22.12 -10.37
CA LEU A 23 -6.12 -23.42 -11.00
C LEU A 23 -5.79 -23.30 -12.50
N THR A 24 -4.81 -24.08 -12.95
CA THR A 24 -4.33 -24.05 -14.33
C THR A 24 -4.34 -25.44 -14.97
N CYS A 25 -4.56 -25.48 -16.28
CA CYS A 25 -4.49 -26.70 -17.09
C CYS A 25 -3.63 -26.46 -18.33
N LYS A 26 -3.26 -27.57 -18.99
CA LYS A 26 -2.64 -27.53 -20.32
C LYS A 26 -3.72 -27.65 -21.38
N THR A 27 -3.72 -26.74 -22.34
CA THR A 27 -4.56 -26.81 -23.54
C THR A 27 -4.02 -27.87 -24.52
N ARG A 28 -4.77 -28.16 -25.59
CA ARG A 28 -4.35 -29.12 -26.63
C ARG A 28 -3.05 -28.71 -27.32
N ASP A 29 -2.79 -27.41 -27.45
CA ASP A 29 -1.55 -26.84 -27.97
C ASP A 29 -0.47 -26.63 -26.89
N ASN A 30 -0.61 -27.31 -25.73
CA ASN A 30 0.36 -27.32 -24.62
C ASN A 30 0.62 -25.94 -23.98
N LYS A 31 -0.29 -24.97 -24.19
CA LYS A 31 -0.28 -23.67 -23.48
C LYS A 31 -0.90 -23.83 -22.10
N ILE A 32 -0.48 -22.97 -21.17
CA ILE A 32 -1.07 -22.91 -19.83
C ILE A 32 -2.32 -22.02 -19.89
N LYS A 33 -3.42 -22.50 -19.30
CA LYS A 33 -4.69 -21.75 -19.19
C LYS A 33 -5.18 -21.75 -17.75
N ALA A 34 -5.51 -20.58 -17.22
CA ALA A 34 -6.23 -20.48 -15.96
C ALA A 34 -7.72 -20.79 -16.16
N TYR A 35 -8.31 -21.51 -15.21
CA TYR A 35 -9.72 -21.92 -15.27
C TYR A 35 -10.44 -21.80 -13.92
N GLY A 36 -9.79 -21.25 -12.90
CA GLY A 36 -10.40 -21.08 -11.59
C GLY A 36 -9.41 -20.68 -10.51
N VAL A 37 -9.90 -20.68 -9.27
CA VAL A 37 -9.14 -20.36 -8.07
C VAL A 37 -9.50 -21.33 -6.95
N GLU A 38 -8.50 -21.73 -6.18
CA GLU A 38 -8.65 -22.41 -4.90
C GLU A 38 -8.47 -21.39 -3.77
N ALA A 39 -9.31 -21.49 -2.73
CA ALA A 39 -9.20 -20.71 -1.52
C ALA A 39 -9.42 -21.56 -0.28
N LEU A 40 -8.83 -21.12 0.83
CA LEU A 40 -9.20 -21.57 2.16
C LEU A 40 -10.35 -20.71 2.66
N GLN A 41 -11.44 -21.34 3.08
CA GLN A 41 -12.59 -20.64 3.67
C GLN A 41 -12.51 -20.71 5.20
N GLY A 42 -12.67 -19.57 5.86
CA GLY A 42 -12.63 -19.43 7.32
C GLY A 42 -12.16 -18.05 7.77
N GLU A 43 -12.34 -17.77 9.07
CA GLU A 43 -11.97 -16.48 9.66
C GLU A 43 -10.48 -16.36 9.95
N SER A 44 -9.93 -15.15 9.71
CA SER A 44 -8.59 -14.76 10.18
C SER A 44 -7.44 -15.69 9.74
N LEU A 45 -7.54 -16.23 8.52
CA LEU A 45 -6.57 -17.21 8.01
C LEU A 45 -5.21 -16.62 7.63
N ASN A 46 -5.12 -15.31 7.39
CA ASN A 46 -3.86 -14.65 7.04
C ASN A 46 -2.95 -14.49 8.28
N PRO A 47 -1.67 -14.93 8.23
CA PRO A 47 -0.70 -14.82 9.32
C PRO A 47 -0.41 -13.42 9.85
N VAL A 48 -0.77 -12.36 9.11
CA VAL A 48 -0.64 -10.96 9.59
C VAL A 48 -1.86 -10.49 10.40
N SER A 49 -2.93 -11.30 10.46
CA SER A 49 -4.08 -11.02 11.31
C SER A 49 -3.71 -11.15 12.80
N SER A 50 -4.13 -10.19 13.61
CA SER A 50 -4.02 -10.27 15.08
C SER A 50 -4.84 -11.41 15.70
N LYS A 51 -5.79 -11.98 14.93
CA LYS A 51 -6.62 -13.12 15.31
C LYS A 51 -6.17 -14.45 14.70
N PHE A 52 -5.00 -14.49 14.04
CA PHE A 52 -4.48 -15.71 13.42
C PHE A 52 -4.20 -16.77 14.50
N LYS A 53 -4.84 -17.95 14.37
CA LYS A 53 -4.76 -19.04 15.36
C LYS A 53 -3.65 -20.05 15.07
N GLY A 54 -2.80 -19.78 14.08
CA GLY A 54 -1.78 -20.71 13.59
C GLY A 54 -2.21 -21.45 12.32
N LYS A 55 -1.24 -22.09 11.66
CA LYS A 55 -1.46 -22.80 10.39
C LYS A 55 -2.46 -23.94 10.56
N GLY A 56 -3.31 -24.15 9.55
CA GLY A 56 -4.38 -25.14 9.54
C GLY A 56 -5.55 -24.83 10.46
N LYS A 57 -5.46 -23.82 11.34
CA LYS A 57 -6.52 -23.47 12.30
C LYS A 57 -7.46 -22.42 11.73
N GLY A 58 -8.74 -22.55 12.07
CA GLY A 58 -9.80 -21.65 11.57
C GLY A 58 -10.23 -21.93 10.13
N ILE A 59 -9.65 -22.94 9.46
CA ILE A 59 -10.07 -23.37 8.13
C ILE A 59 -11.32 -24.24 8.28
N ASP A 60 -12.44 -23.78 7.73
CA ASP A 60 -13.68 -24.53 7.70
C ASP A 60 -13.69 -25.54 6.55
N ARG A 61 -13.19 -25.13 5.38
CA ARG A 61 -13.10 -25.95 4.17
C ARG A 61 -12.16 -25.36 3.12
N VAL A 62 -11.68 -26.22 2.23
CA VAL A 62 -11.06 -25.80 0.97
C VAL A 62 -12.16 -25.67 -0.09
N ARG A 63 -12.17 -24.55 -0.81
CA ARG A 63 -13.18 -24.27 -1.84
C ARG A 63 -12.53 -23.92 -3.18
N ARG A 64 -13.17 -24.34 -4.26
CA ARG A 64 -12.75 -24.03 -5.63
C ARG A 64 -13.88 -23.34 -6.37
N TRP A 65 -13.53 -22.28 -7.09
CA TRP A 65 -14.43 -21.61 -8.03
C TRP A 65 -13.83 -21.69 -9.42
N TYR A 66 -14.68 -22.01 -10.40
CA TYR A 66 -14.27 -22.18 -11.77
C TYR A 66 -14.72 -21.00 -12.62
N ALA A 67 -13.83 -20.54 -13.49
CA ALA A 67 -14.07 -19.46 -14.41
C ALA A 67 -14.21 -20.00 -15.84
N LYS A 68 -15.31 -19.67 -16.51
CA LYS A 68 -15.53 -20.05 -17.92
C LYS A 68 -14.70 -19.21 -18.88
N LYS A 69 -14.47 -17.94 -18.54
CA LYS A 69 -13.78 -16.97 -19.40
C LYS A 69 -12.39 -16.66 -18.87
N GLU A 70 -12.33 -16.03 -17.69
CA GLU A 70 -11.09 -15.44 -17.20
C GLU A 70 -11.02 -15.40 -15.67
N VAL A 71 -9.81 -15.47 -15.13
CA VAL A 71 -9.47 -15.21 -13.72
C VAL A 71 -8.74 -13.87 -13.66
N ILE A 72 -9.17 -12.97 -12.78
CA ILE A 72 -8.53 -11.66 -12.58
C ILE A 72 -8.05 -11.59 -11.13
N LEU A 73 -6.76 -11.33 -10.94
CA LEU A 73 -6.16 -11.15 -9.62
C LEU A 73 -6.16 -9.67 -9.25
N SER A 74 -6.68 -9.36 -8.08
CA SER A 74 -6.69 -8.02 -7.49
C SER A 74 -6.34 -8.09 -5.99
N ALA A 75 -5.32 -8.87 -5.65
CA ALA A 75 -4.94 -9.15 -4.26
C ALA A 75 -3.89 -8.15 -3.71
N GLY A 76 -3.45 -7.19 -4.53
CA GLY A 76 -2.52 -6.14 -4.14
C GLY A 76 -1.05 -6.58 -4.19
N PRO A 77 -0.12 -5.67 -3.86
CA PRO A 77 1.30 -5.80 -4.16
C PRO A 77 2.01 -6.94 -3.42
N PHE A 78 1.44 -7.45 -2.33
CA PHE A 78 2.04 -8.52 -1.54
C PHE A 78 1.41 -9.89 -1.85
N GLU A 79 0.08 -9.97 -1.91
CA GLU A 79 -0.63 -11.23 -2.08
C GLU A 79 -0.74 -11.66 -3.55
N THR A 80 -0.79 -10.73 -4.51
CA THR A 80 -0.77 -11.08 -5.95
C THR A 80 0.49 -11.85 -6.35
N PRO A 81 1.72 -11.38 -6.09
CA PRO A 81 2.91 -12.16 -6.44
C PRO A 81 3.00 -13.48 -5.66
N LYS A 82 2.54 -13.51 -4.40
CA LYS A 82 2.42 -14.74 -3.61
C LYS A 82 1.52 -15.77 -4.30
N LEU A 83 0.33 -15.33 -4.73
CA LEU A 83 -0.65 -16.18 -5.41
C LEU A 83 -0.13 -16.69 -6.75
N LEU A 84 0.54 -15.84 -7.54
CA LEU A 84 1.21 -16.25 -8.77
C LEU A 84 2.29 -17.31 -8.49
N MET A 85 3.14 -17.09 -7.49
CA MET A 85 4.20 -18.04 -7.12
C MET A 85 3.64 -19.40 -6.69
N HIS A 86 2.66 -19.46 -5.78
CA HIS A 86 2.00 -20.74 -5.40
C HIS A 86 1.25 -21.41 -6.56
N SER A 87 0.92 -20.64 -7.61
CA SER A 87 0.34 -21.14 -8.86
C SER A 87 1.39 -21.67 -9.85
N GLY A 88 2.67 -21.64 -9.48
CA GLY A 88 3.77 -22.08 -10.34
C GLY A 88 4.23 -21.04 -11.36
N ILE A 89 3.91 -19.76 -11.16
CA ILE A 89 4.28 -18.64 -12.04
C ILE A 89 5.26 -17.75 -11.26
N GLY A 90 6.54 -17.77 -11.63
CA GLY A 90 7.58 -17.04 -10.91
C GLY A 90 9.00 -17.45 -11.30
N ASP A 91 10.00 -17.00 -10.54
CA ASP A 91 11.38 -17.47 -10.73
C ASP A 91 11.48 -18.99 -10.53
N ARG A 92 12.13 -19.69 -11.47
CA ARG A 92 12.10 -21.16 -11.50
C ARG A 92 12.91 -21.76 -10.35
N GLN A 93 14.00 -21.10 -9.95
CA GLN A 93 14.87 -21.59 -8.88
C GLN A 93 14.20 -21.38 -7.53
N HIS A 94 13.63 -20.19 -7.32
CA HIS A 94 12.85 -19.84 -6.13
C HIS A 94 11.67 -20.78 -5.91
N LEU A 95 10.90 -21.09 -6.96
CA LEU A 95 9.77 -22.03 -6.85
C LEU A 95 10.21 -23.45 -6.50
N LYS A 96 11.28 -23.94 -7.14
CA LYS A 96 11.84 -25.27 -6.84
C LYS A 96 12.35 -25.40 -5.40
N LYS A 97 12.92 -24.32 -4.83
CA LYS A 97 13.37 -24.28 -3.43
C LYS A 97 12.26 -24.65 -2.45
N TYR A 98 11.01 -24.32 -2.78
CA TYR A 98 9.83 -24.61 -1.96
C TYR A 98 8.97 -25.73 -2.55
N GLU A 99 9.53 -26.60 -3.38
CA GLU A 99 8.84 -27.76 -3.96
C GLU A 99 7.57 -27.39 -4.77
N ILE A 100 7.46 -26.13 -5.21
CA ILE A 100 6.38 -25.67 -6.08
C ILE A 100 6.79 -25.97 -7.52
N LYS A 101 5.98 -26.78 -8.22
CA LYS A 101 6.20 -27.11 -9.64
C LYS A 101 6.17 -25.83 -10.50
N PRO A 102 7.29 -25.43 -11.12
CA PRO A 102 7.31 -24.23 -11.97
C PRO A 102 6.61 -24.53 -13.30
N LEU A 103 5.56 -23.78 -13.61
CA LEU A 103 4.80 -23.85 -14.87
C LEU A 103 5.30 -22.80 -15.86
N VAL A 104 5.48 -21.56 -15.39
CA VAL A 104 5.95 -20.43 -16.19
C VAL A 104 7.12 -19.78 -15.46
N HIS A 105 8.24 -19.60 -16.16
CA HIS A 105 9.35 -18.82 -15.64
C HIS A 105 9.05 -17.34 -15.85
N SER A 106 8.77 -16.64 -14.76
CA SER A 106 8.52 -15.20 -14.74
C SER A 106 9.31 -14.59 -13.58
N PRO A 107 10.62 -14.34 -13.77
CA PRO A 107 11.51 -13.91 -12.69
C PRO A 107 11.15 -12.54 -12.12
N GLY A 108 10.36 -11.73 -12.82
CA GLY A 108 9.85 -10.45 -12.35
C GLY A 108 8.75 -10.54 -11.28
N VAL A 109 8.10 -11.70 -11.09
CA VAL A 109 7.05 -11.86 -10.06
C VAL A 109 7.64 -11.64 -8.67
N GLY A 110 7.05 -10.69 -7.95
CA GLY A 110 7.49 -10.29 -6.62
C GLY A 110 8.71 -9.37 -6.61
N GLN A 111 9.32 -9.04 -7.75
CA GLN A 111 10.42 -8.08 -7.83
C GLN A 111 9.88 -6.66 -8.02
N ASN A 112 10.75 -5.65 -8.05
CA ASN A 112 10.37 -4.26 -8.36
C ASN A 112 9.36 -3.67 -7.34
N LEU A 113 9.33 -4.17 -6.10
CA LEU A 113 8.52 -3.58 -5.03
C LEU A 113 8.95 -2.12 -4.85
N GLN A 114 7.99 -1.22 -4.99
CA GLN A 114 8.16 0.21 -4.79
C GLN A 114 7.16 0.69 -3.77
N ASP A 115 7.53 1.71 -3.01
CA ASP A 115 6.69 2.40 -2.03
C ASP A 115 7.17 3.85 -1.92
N ARG A 116 6.44 4.70 -1.19
CA ARG A 116 6.90 6.03 -0.83
C ARG A 116 7.82 5.96 0.38
N VAL A 117 8.72 6.92 0.46
CA VAL A 117 9.40 7.27 1.71
C VAL A 117 8.66 8.46 2.30
N GLU A 118 8.10 8.27 3.48
CA GLU A 118 7.37 9.28 4.23
C GLU A 118 7.99 9.47 5.61
N GLU A 119 8.02 10.73 6.04
CA GLU A 119 8.42 11.12 7.38
C GLU A 119 7.57 12.27 7.91
N THR A 120 7.64 12.51 9.22
CA THR A 120 6.88 13.59 9.86
C THR A 120 7.76 14.53 10.65
N THR A 121 7.27 15.76 10.81
CA THR A 121 7.66 16.60 11.93
C THR A 121 6.41 16.92 12.74
N VAL A 122 6.42 16.59 14.04
CA VAL A 122 5.27 16.79 14.94
C VAL A 122 5.62 17.84 15.98
N PHE A 123 4.69 18.75 16.21
CA PHE A 123 4.79 19.85 17.17
C PHE A 123 3.58 19.82 18.10
N THR A 124 3.73 20.23 19.35
CA THR A 124 2.60 20.59 20.21
C THR A 124 2.30 22.07 20.08
N LEU A 125 1.02 22.43 20.15
CA LEU A 125 0.56 23.82 20.22
C LEU A 125 0.28 24.22 21.68
N LYS A 126 0.40 25.51 22.00
CA LYS A 126 0.09 26.05 23.34
C LYS A 126 -1.38 25.92 23.72
N GLN A 127 -2.26 25.75 22.74
CA GLN A 127 -3.70 25.61 22.91
C GLN A 127 -4.20 24.38 22.13
N PRO A 128 -5.25 23.69 22.62
CA PRO A 128 -5.86 22.58 21.90
C PRO A 128 -6.57 23.05 20.63
N HIS A 129 -6.81 22.12 19.70
CA HIS A 129 -7.56 22.39 18.47
C HIS A 129 -9.02 22.63 18.77
N VAL A 130 -9.52 23.83 18.47
CA VAL A 130 -10.96 24.17 18.62
C VAL A 130 -11.85 23.22 17.82
N VAL A 131 -11.39 22.80 16.64
CA VAL A 131 -12.13 21.86 15.77
C VAL A 131 -12.33 20.49 16.42
N PHE A 132 -11.49 20.11 17.39
CA PHE A 132 -11.58 18.83 18.11
C PHE A 132 -12.32 18.94 19.45
N GLN A 133 -12.90 20.10 19.75
CA GLN A 133 -13.58 20.32 21.02
C GLN A 133 -14.70 19.27 21.21
N ASN A 134 -14.68 18.60 22.37
CA ASN A 134 -15.58 17.51 22.77
C ASN A 134 -15.41 16.19 22.01
N CYS A 135 -14.60 16.11 20.95
CA CYS A 135 -14.31 14.85 20.28
C CYS A 135 -13.29 14.06 21.09
N THR A 136 -13.49 12.75 21.23
CA THR A 136 -12.61 11.89 22.02
C THR A 136 -11.70 11.02 21.16
N PHE A 137 -12.16 10.69 19.95
CA PHE A 137 -11.54 9.76 18.99
C PHE A 137 -11.10 8.44 19.63
N GLY A 138 -11.76 8.05 20.71
CA GLY A 138 -11.40 6.91 21.53
C GLY A 138 -11.81 5.57 20.90
N TYR A 139 -11.41 4.49 21.56
CA TYR A 139 -11.73 3.12 21.15
C TYR A 139 -13.18 2.73 21.37
N ASP A 140 -13.91 3.46 22.21
CA ASP A 140 -15.34 3.25 22.42
C ASP A 140 -16.11 4.30 21.62
N PRO A 141 -16.45 4.01 20.35
CA PRO A 141 -17.14 4.96 19.48
C PRO A 141 -18.49 5.41 20.05
N ALA A 142 -19.12 4.62 20.92
CA ALA A 142 -20.39 4.99 21.55
C ALA A 142 -20.24 6.14 22.56
N LYS A 143 -19.01 6.41 23.03
CA LYS A 143 -18.71 7.49 23.97
C LYS A 143 -18.21 8.76 23.30
N ASP A 144 -18.07 8.79 21.98
CA ASP A 144 -17.61 9.97 21.26
C ASP A 144 -18.80 10.89 20.91
N PRO A 145 -18.90 12.10 21.51
CA PRO A 145 -19.98 13.03 21.22
C PRO A 145 -20.00 13.50 19.77
N CYS A 146 -18.83 13.70 19.16
CA CYS A 146 -18.72 14.10 17.76
C CYS A 146 -19.16 12.98 16.82
N LEU A 147 -18.90 11.71 17.14
CA LEU A 147 -19.42 10.61 16.34
C LEU A 147 -20.94 10.49 16.46
N ALA A 148 -21.48 10.65 17.67
CA ALA A 148 -22.93 10.66 17.89
C ALA A 148 -23.62 11.78 17.11
N GLU A 149 -23.07 13.00 17.16
CA GLU A 149 -23.54 14.14 16.38
C GLU A 149 -23.45 13.88 14.87
N TRP A 150 -22.36 13.25 14.40
CA TRP A 150 -22.22 12.89 12.98
C TRP A 150 -23.37 12.00 12.52
N TYR A 151 -23.75 10.99 13.29
CA TYR A 151 -24.93 10.17 12.96
C TYR A 151 -26.23 10.97 13.01
N ALA A 152 -26.42 11.83 14.02
CA ALA A 152 -27.63 12.61 14.21
C ALA A 152 -27.83 13.70 13.14
N ASN A 153 -26.75 14.29 12.64
CA ASN A 153 -26.77 15.43 11.70
C ASN A 153 -26.52 15.01 10.25
N GLY A 154 -27.01 13.84 9.85
CA GLY A 154 -26.88 13.38 8.46
C GLY A 154 -25.43 13.31 7.97
N ARG A 155 -24.50 12.92 8.85
CA ARG A 155 -23.06 12.76 8.58
C ARG A 155 -22.31 14.05 8.29
N LYS A 156 -22.74 15.16 8.91
CA LYS A 156 -22.17 16.50 8.74
C LYS A 156 -21.52 16.99 10.04
N ASN A 157 -20.22 16.73 10.20
CA ASN A 157 -19.32 17.42 11.13
C ASN A 157 -17.87 16.99 10.83
N LEU A 158 -16.96 17.12 11.81
CA LEU A 158 -15.55 16.74 11.70
C LEU A 158 -15.31 15.29 11.23
N TYR A 159 -16.18 14.34 11.57
CA TYR A 159 -16.03 12.95 11.10
C TYR A 159 -16.20 12.79 9.58
N ALA A 160 -16.65 13.84 8.87
CA ALA A 160 -16.66 13.90 7.41
C ALA A 160 -15.38 14.52 6.81
N ALA A 161 -14.46 15.05 7.63
CA ALA A 161 -13.23 15.69 7.18
C ALA A 161 -12.08 14.69 7.05
N GLY A 162 -11.18 14.95 6.10
CA GLY A 162 -9.90 14.25 5.99
C GLY A 162 -8.85 14.81 6.95
N ALA A 163 -7.78 14.05 7.18
CA ALA A 163 -6.70 14.43 8.11
C ALA A 163 -5.79 15.57 7.61
N ALA A 164 -5.73 15.82 6.30
CA ALA A 164 -4.93 16.88 5.71
C ALA A 164 -5.77 18.15 5.50
N LEU A 165 -5.47 19.22 6.24
CA LEU A 165 -6.15 20.51 6.10
C LEU A 165 -5.45 21.46 5.14
N TYR A 166 -4.14 21.30 4.99
CA TYR A 166 -3.33 22.13 4.12
C TYR A 166 -2.22 21.29 3.49
N ALA A 167 -1.96 21.51 2.21
CA ALA A 167 -0.89 20.81 1.51
C ALA A 167 -0.29 21.67 0.42
N TRP A 168 0.99 21.46 0.15
CA TRP A 168 1.65 21.93 -1.04
C TRP A 168 2.53 20.84 -1.64
N SER A 169 2.90 21.04 -2.90
CA SER A 169 3.91 20.22 -3.55
C SER A 169 4.96 21.08 -4.22
N TYR A 170 6.18 20.57 -4.25
CA TYR A 170 7.31 21.24 -4.86
C TYR A 170 8.24 20.23 -5.54
N LYS A 171 9.20 20.77 -6.30
CA LYS A 171 10.28 19.98 -6.90
C LYS A 171 11.45 19.98 -5.94
N SER A 172 12.01 18.81 -5.65
CA SER A 172 13.26 18.68 -4.91
C SER A 172 14.45 19.28 -5.66
N SER A 173 14.40 19.27 -7.00
CA SER A 173 15.37 19.92 -7.87
C SER A 173 14.67 20.70 -8.99
N PRO A 174 15.17 21.91 -9.35
CA PRO A 174 14.66 22.67 -10.50
C PRO A 174 14.71 21.91 -11.82
N SER A 175 15.62 20.93 -11.96
CA SER A 175 15.78 20.12 -13.17
C SER A 175 14.68 19.09 -13.39
N LEU A 176 13.87 18.78 -12.36
CA LEU A 176 12.79 17.79 -12.50
C LEU A 176 11.64 18.36 -13.34
N PRO A 177 11.05 17.59 -14.29
CA PRO A 177 9.90 18.05 -15.05
C PRO A 177 8.59 18.03 -14.24
N TYR A 178 8.58 17.32 -13.11
CA TYR A 178 7.42 17.13 -12.23
C TYR A 178 7.73 17.53 -10.78
N ARG A 179 6.69 17.73 -9.98
CA ARG A 179 6.80 17.85 -8.52
C ARG A 179 6.91 16.46 -7.92
N ASP A 180 7.83 16.28 -6.98
CA ASP A 180 8.16 14.96 -6.43
C ASP A 180 8.17 14.95 -4.90
N VAL A 181 7.96 16.09 -4.26
CA VAL A 181 7.74 16.19 -2.82
C VAL A 181 6.34 16.70 -2.56
N TRP A 182 5.60 15.96 -1.75
CA TRP A 182 4.31 16.37 -1.21
C TRP A 182 4.46 16.64 0.28
N ASN A 183 3.93 17.75 0.72
CA ASN A 183 4.02 18.19 2.10
C ASN A 183 2.62 18.58 2.56
N PHE A 184 2.08 17.88 3.56
CA PHE A 184 0.76 18.20 4.09
C PHE A 184 0.78 18.36 5.59
N TRP A 185 -0.19 19.13 6.08
CA TRP A 185 -0.29 19.56 7.45
C TRP A 185 -1.68 19.25 7.99
N GLY A 186 -1.73 18.85 9.25
CA GLY A 186 -2.98 18.49 9.90
C GLY A 186 -2.90 18.49 11.42
N PRO A 187 -4.05 18.62 12.09
CA PRO A 187 -4.15 18.52 13.53
C PRO A 187 -4.09 17.05 13.97
N ALA A 188 -2.90 16.54 14.25
CA ALA A 188 -2.67 15.21 14.82
C ALA A 188 -1.22 15.07 15.31
N ALA A 189 -0.97 14.16 16.24
CA ALA A 189 0.36 13.60 16.48
C ALA A 189 0.51 12.30 15.67
N PHE A 190 0.94 12.40 14.42
CA PHE A 190 1.18 11.25 13.57
C PHE A 190 2.68 10.99 13.47
N PHE A 191 3.14 9.86 14.04
CA PHE A 191 4.55 9.46 14.09
C PHE A 191 4.90 8.38 13.05
N GLY A 192 3.95 8.01 12.19
CA GLY A 192 4.07 6.89 11.26
C GLY A 192 3.12 5.73 11.58
N TYR A 193 3.13 4.73 10.70
CA TYR A 193 2.25 3.55 10.82
C TYR A 193 2.91 2.43 11.64
N PHE A 194 2.35 2.14 12.81
CA PHE A 194 2.72 0.99 13.65
C PHE A 194 1.52 0.50 14.47
N GLN A 195 1.56 -0.73 14.98
CA GLN A 195 0.44 -1.25 15.76
C GLN A 195 0.20 -0.40 17.02
N GLY A 196 -1.00 0.17 17.15
CA GLY A 196 -1.36 1.03 18.28
C GLY A 196 -1.05 2.52 18.07
N TRP A 197 -0.62 2.94 16.87
CA TRP A 197 -0.31 4.35 16.57
C TRP A 197 -1.43 5.32 16.96
N VAL A 198 -2.70 4.92 16.81
CA VAL A 198 -3.86 5.72 17.23
C VAL A 198 -3.81 6.06 18.73
N LYS A 199 -3.43 5.12 19.61
CA LYS A 199 -3.28 5.41 21.06
C LYS A 199 -2.22 6.47 21.32
N GLU A 200 -1.11 6.38 20.60
CA GLU A 200 -0.01 7.34 20.76
C GLU A 200 -0.40 8.73 20.26
N THR A 201 -1.14 8.82 19.14
CA THR A 201 -1.70 10.08 18.64
C THR A 201 -2.58 10.77 19.68
N LEU A 202 -3.45 10.03 20.37
CA LEU A 202 -4.39 10.59 21.35
C LEU A 202 -3.73 11.16 22.61
N LYS A 203 -2.45 10.85 22.89
CA LYS A 203 -1.71 11.45 24.01
C LYS A 203 -1.39 12.92 23.80
N TYR A 204 -1.50 13.42 22.56
CA TYR A 204 -1.16 14.78 22.18
C TYR A 204 -2.34 15.47 21.46
N PRO A 205 -3.44 15.78 22.16
CA PRO A 205 -4.65 16.35 21.56
C PRO A 205 -4.45 17.76 20.96
N ASN A 206 -3.35 18.43 21.31
CA ASN A 206 -2.91 19.73 20.80
C ASN A 206 -1.80 19.62 19.74
N ALA A 207 -1.50 18.43 19.22
CA ALA A 207 -0.42 18.25 18.26
C ALA A 207 -0.81 18.68 16.85
N PHE A 208 0.16 19.23 16.13
CA PHE A 208 0.08 19.55 14.72
C PHE A 208 1.23 18.84 14.01
N VAL A 209 0.92 18.18 12.90
CA VAL A 209 1.89 17.39 12.16
C VAL A 209 2.11 17.98 10.78
N ASN A 210 3.36 17.95 10.36
CA ASN A 210 3.72 17.98 8.97
C ASN A 210 4.12 16.58 8.51
N VAL A 211 3.59 16.13 7.37
CA VAL A 211 3.99 14.88 6.71
C VAL A 211 4.68 15.24 5.40
N ILE A 212 5.87 14.67 5.20
CA ILE A 212 6.70 14.83 4.01
C ILE A 212 6.69 13.49 3.29
N LEU A 213 6.28 13.51 2.02
CA LEU A 213 6.21 12.33 1.16
C LEU A 213 7.10 12.55 -0.05
N LYS A 214 8.07 11.65 -0.24
CA LYS A 214 8.82 11.54 -1.50
C LYS A 214 8.04 10.66 -2.47
N ALA A 215 7.56 11.26 -3.55
CA ALA A 215 6.69 10.58 -4.51
C ALA A 215 7.48 9.51 -5.28
N HIS A 216 8.35 9.92 -6.19
CA HIS A 216 9.03 8.98 -7.08
C HIS A 216 10.34 8.51 -6.44
N THR A 217 10.28 7.39 -5.73
CA THR A 217 11.43 6.80 -5.03
C THR A 217 12.27 5.94 -5.96
N GLY A 218 13.60 5.94 -5.73
CA GLY A 218 14.58 5.14 -6.45
C GLY A 218 14.66 3.70 -5.95
N SER A 219 14.16 3.40 -4.75
CA SER A 219 14.24 2.06 -4.16
C SER A 219 13.46 1.01 -4.94
N ARG A 220 14.07 -0.18 -5.07
CA ARG A 220 13.49 -1.34 -5.75
C ARG A 220 13.73 -2.58 -4.89
N GLY A 221 12.64 -3.05 -4.29
CA GLY A 221 12.62 -4.19 -3.37
C GLY A 221 12.04 -5.46 -3.97
N TRP A 222 11.71 -6.41 -3.09
CA TRP A 222 11.10 -7.68 -3.44
C TRP A 222 10.13 -8.22 -2.38
N VAL A 223 9.29 -9.15 -2.84
CA VAL A 223 8.40 -10.02 -2.08
C VAL A 223 8.71 -11.46 -2.47
N LYS A 224 9.07 -12.28 -1.49
CA LYS A 224 9.46 -13.68 -1.69
C LYS A 224 8.65 -14.61 -0.79
N LEU A 225 8.36 -15.80 -1.29
CA LEU A 225 7.88 -16.90 -0.46
C LEU A 225 8.97 -17.31 0.54
N THR A 226 8.56 -17.69 1.74
CA THR A 226 9.45 -18.32 2.74
C THR A 226 9.20 -19.81 2.92
N GLY A 227 8.12 -20.34 2.32
CA GLY A 227 7.74 -21.73 2.38
C GLY A 227 6.63 -22.09 1.36
N PRO A 228 6.27 -23.38 1.27
CA PRO A 228 5.27 -23.87 0.32
C PRO A 228 3.82 -23.62 0.74
N ASP A 229 3.57 -23.36 2.03
CA ASP A 229 2.23 -23.22 2.59
C ASP A 229 1.70 -21.81 2.29
N PRO A 230 0.48 -21.65 1.78
CA PRO A 230 -0.11 -20.32 1.60
C PRO A 230 -0.22 -19.53 2.92
N GLN A 231 -0.17 -20.17 4.09
CA GLN A 231 -0.10 -19.52 5.40
C GLN A 231 1.34 -19.27 5.88
N ASP A 232 2.35 -19.47 5.04
CA ASP A 232 3.70 -18.96 5.29
C ASP A 232 3.73 -17.43 5.16
N LYS A 233 4.49 -16.80 6.06
CA LYS A 233 4.76 -15.36 5.99
C LYS A 233 5.60 -15.06 4.74
N LEU A 234 5.45 -13.85 4.22
CA LEU A 234 6.29 -13.37 3.13
C LEU A 234 7.59 -12.78 3.68
N GLU A 235 8.68 -12.95 2.93
CA GLU A 235 9.86 -12.12 3.07
C GLU A 235 9.64 -10.89 2.21
N ILE A 236 9.52 -9.73 2.86
CA ILE A 236 9.30 -8.44 2.20
C ILE A 236 10.50 -7.56 2.50
N ASN A 237 11.16 -7.07 1.46
CA ASN A 237 12.26 -6.14 1.60
C ASN A 237 12.03 -4.97 0.64
N LYS A 238 11.88 -3.75 1.17
CA LYS A 238 11.70 -2.54 0.37
C LYS A 238 13.00 -2.04 -0.26
N ASN A 239 14.15 -2.49 0.26
CA ASN A 239 15.49 -2.16 -0.21
C ASN A 239 15.71 -0.63 -0.24
N GLU A 240 15.32 0.03 0.84
CA GLU A 240 15.37 1.49 1.00
C GLU A 240 16.78 1.99 1.26
N PHE A 241 17.15 3.08 0.59
CA PHE A 241 18.42 3.80 0.78
C PHE A 241 19.71 2.97 0.53
N VAL A 242 19.67 2.04 -0.42
CA VAL A 242 20.82 1.17 -0.75
C VAL A 242 21.55 1.61 -2.02
N THR A 243 20.83 2.12 -3.02
CA THR A 243 21.39 2.57 -4.30
C THR A 243 21.66 4.08 -4.30
N PRO A 244 22.52 4.62 -5.18
CA PRO A 244 22.71 6.06 -5.31
C PRO A 244 21.40 6.83 -5.52
N GLU A 245 20.47 6.28 -6.32
CA GLU A 245 19.17 6.91 -6.58
C GLU A 245 18.30 6.97 -5.32
N SER A 246 18.26 5.89 -4.54
CA SER A 246 17.48 5.86 -3.29
C SER A 246 18.15 6.64 -2.17
N LEU A 247 19.48 6.77 -2.15
CA LEU A 247 20.18 7.68 -1.24
C LEU A 247 19.84 9.15 -1.51
N ASN A 248 19.56 9.52 -2.76
CA ASN A 248 19.07 10.86 -3.06
C ASN A 248 17.66 11.11 -2.50
N ASP A 249 16.78 10.11 -2.41
CA ASP A 249 15.49 10.25 -1.73
C ASP A 249 15.67 10.60 -0.25
N LEU A 250 16.68 10.01 0.41
CA LEU A 250 17.02 10.29 1.80
C LEU A 250 17.42 11.75 2.01
N GLU A 251 18.25 12.31 1.11
CA GLU A 251 18.61 13.73 1.15
C GLU A 251 17.38 14.64 1.02
N ILE A 252 16.47 14.29 0.11
CA ILE A 252 15.28 15.09 -0.17
C ILE A 252 14.32 15.10 1.04
N VAL A 253 14.12 13.96 1.68
CA VAL A 253 13.26 13.88 2.88
C VAL A 253 13.90 14.64 4.04
N LYS A 254 15.23 14.50 4.23
CA LYS A 254 16.01 15.27 5.21
C LYS A 254 15.84 16.78 5.00
N ASP A 255 16.00 17.25 3.77
CA ASP A 255 15.82 18.66 3.42
C ASP A 255 14.37 19.11 3.67
N GLY A 256 13.38 18.26 3.36
CA GLY A 256 11.98 18.50 3.70
C GLY A 256 11.74 18.74 5.20
N MET A 257 12.34 17.91 6.07
CA MET A 257 12.24 18.08 7.52
C MET A 257 12.89 19.38 8.01
N LYS A 258 14.05 19.74 7.43
CA LYS A 258 14.73 21.01 7.74
C LYS A 258 13.91 22.21 7.28
N ILE A 259 13.35 22.19 6.07
CA ILE A 259 12.47 23.24 5.54
C ILE A 259 11.27 23.43 6.45
N THR A 260 10.64 22.34 6.89
CA THR A 260 9.50 22.37 7.80
C THR A 260 9.85 23.04 9.14
N ARG A 261 10.97 22.67 9.76
CA ARG A 261 11.43 23.29 11.02
C ARG A 261 11.78 24.77 10.84
N ASP A 262 12.47 25.10 9.76
CA ASP A 262 12.81 26.49 9.41
C ASP A 262 11.57 27.34 9.19
N TRP A 263 10.57 26.82 8.48
CA TRP A 263 9.30 27.51 8.24
C TRP A 263 8.55 27.77 9.54
N VAL A 264 8.43 26.76 10.41
CA VAL A 264 7.81 26.91 11.73
C VAL A 264 8.54 27.97 12.55
N ASN A 265 9.87 27.96 12.57
CA ASN A 265 10.66 28.90 13.36
C ASN A 265 10.56 30.34 12.85
N LYS A 266 10.60 30.54 11.53
CA LYS A 266 10.64 31.87 10.88
C LYS A 266 9.27 32.49 10.68
N THR A 267 8.19 31.71 10.69
CA THR A 267 6.83 32.21 10.46
C THR A 267 6.19 32.64 11.78
N GLU A 268 6.31 33.92 12.13
CA GLU A 268 5.80 34.49 13.39
C GLU A 268 4.33 34.14 13.67
N LEU A 269 3.49 34.17 12.62
CA LEU A 269 2.06 33.85 12.72
C LEU A 269 1.83 32.42 13.25
N PHE A 270 2.73 31.49 12.95
CA PHE A 270 2.64 30.09 13.36
C PHE A 270 3.44 29.83 14.64
N ASN A 271 4.70 30.28 14.71
CA ASN A 271 5.62 30.05 15.84
C ASN A 271 5.00 30.43 17.18
N LYS A 272 4.30 31.58 17.25
CA LYS A 272 3.69 32.05 18.51
C LYS A 272 2.71 31.06 19.14
N HIS A 273 2.13 30.15 18.36
CA HIS A 273 1.23 29.10 18.80
C HIS A 273 1.93 27.76 19.10
N VAL A 274 3.14 27.55 18.59
CA VAL A 274 3.91 26.33 18.85
C VAL A 274 4.46 26.37 20.27
N ASP A 275 4.31 25.25 20.99
CA ASP A 275 4.93 25.00 22.29
C ASP A 275 6.32 24.37 22.09
N LYS A 276 6.39 23.20 21.44
CA LYS A 276 7.65 22.54 21.11
C LYS A 276 7.51 21.52 19.98
N THR A 277 8.63 21.20 19.33
CA THR A 277 8.76 20.04 18.44
C THR A 277 8.93 18.77 19.28
N ILE A 278 8.16 17.73 18.99
CA ILE A 278 8.18 16.45 19.72
C ILE A 278 8.63 15.27 18.84
N TRP A 279 8.69 15.44 17.52
CA TRP A 279 9.13 14.39 16.59
C TRP A 279 9.74 14.98 15.30
N PRO A 280 10.96 14.56 14.90
CA PRO A 280 12.01 14.11 15.81
C PRO A 280 12.19 15.10 16.96
N LYS A 281 12.69 14.67 18.11
CA LYS A 281 13.05 15.63 19.16
C LYS A 281 14.24 16.46 18.70
N PRO A 282 14.33 17.76 19.06
CA PRO A 282 15.45 18.59 18.63
C PRO A 282 16.81 17.96 18.91
N GLU A 283 17.03 17.44 20.11
CA GLU A 283 18.29 16.80 20.55
C GLU A 283 18.66 15.53 19.77
N GLU A 284 17.73 14.90 19.07
CA GLU A 284 17.97 13.71 18.24
C GLU A 284 18.48 14.05 16.84
N VAL A 285 18.38 15.32 16.42
CA VAL A 285 18.67 15.75 15.05
C VAL A 285 19.36 17.13 15.02
N GLN A 286 20.69 17.12 15.21
CA GLN A 286 21.52 18.32 15.23
C GLN A 286 22.32 18.50 13.93
N THR A 287 22.68 17.39 13.28
CA THR A 287 23.45 17.35 12.05
C THR A 287 22.67 16.70 10.92
N ASP A 288 23.10 16.91 9.68
CA ASP A 288 22.51 16.26 8.51
C ASP A 288 22.52 14.73 8.63
N GLU A 289 23.56 14.14 9.24
CA GLU A 289 23.62 12.69 9.44
C GLU A 289 22.65 12.21 10.52
N ASP A 290 22.43 13.00 11.58
CA ASP A 290 21.43 12.66 12.60
C ASP A 290 20.03 12.57 11.99
N TYR A 291 19.67 13.51 11.10
CA TYR A 291 18.39 13.43 10.37
C TYR A 291 18.33 12.18 9.50
N LYS A 292 19.40 11.85 8.77
CA LYS A 292 19.42 10.66 7.91
C LYS A 292 19.26 9.39 8.73
N ASP A 293 19.95 9.28 9.85
CA ASP A 293 19.82 8.16 10.77
C ASP A 293 18.44 8.07 11.40
N PHE A 294 17.84 9.22 11.72
CA PHE A 294 16.45 9.28 12.16
C PHE A 294 15.50 8.74 11.09
N ILE A 295 15.62 9.21 9.85
CA ILE A 295 14.78 8.79 8.72
C ILE A 295 14.95 7.29 8.44
N ARG A 296 16.18 6.76 8.45
CA ARG A 296 16.42 5.32 8.26
C ARG A 296 15.71 4.45 9.30
N LYS A 297 15.62 4.94 10.55
CA LYS A 297 15.00 4.21 11.67
C LYS A 297 13.48 4.35 11.70
N ASN A 298 12.96 5.49 11.24
CA ASN A 298 11.59 5.88 11.53
C ASN A 298 10.71 6.00 10.30
N GLN A 299 11.24 6.06 9.07
CA GLN A 299 10.41 6.23 7.88
C GLN A 299 9.35 5.15 7.73
N TRP A 300 8.29 5.50 7.01
CA TRP A 300 7.27 4.55 6.59
C TRP A 300 6.85 4.79 5.15
N GLY A 301 6.08 3.83 4.64
CA GLY A 301 5.40 3.91 3.36
C GLY A 301 4.16 3.00 3.42
N HIS A 302 3.10 3.42 2.74
CA HIS A 302 1.82 2.72 2.73
C HIS A 302 1.18 2.63 1.33
N HIS A 303 2.01 2.84 0.30
CA HIS A 303 1.63 2.86 -1.11
C HIS A 303 2.38 1.80 -1.92
N ALA A 304 2.69 0.67 -1.28
CA ALA A 304 3.37 -0.45 -1.91
C ALA A 304 2.73 -0.83 -3.25
N CYS A 305 3.55 -1.07 -4.27
CA CYS A 305 3.10 -1.33 -5.64
C CYS A 305 4.10 -2.18 -6.42
N CYS A 306 3.76 -2.39 -7.69
CA CYS A 306 4.74 -2.63 -8.76
C CYS A 306 5.39 -4.03 -8.82
N THR A 307 4.90 -4.98 -8.01
CA THR A 307 5.43 -6.35 -7.84
C THR A 307 5.06 -7.36 -8.91
N ALA A 308 4.21 -6.99 -9.86
CA ALA A 308 3.89 -7.78 -11.05
C ALA A 308 3.76 -6.83 -12.24
N LYS A 309 4.86 -6.12 -12.56
CA LYS A 309 4.82 -5.02 -13.51
C LYS A 309 4.39 -5.44 -14.93
N MET A 310 3.60 -4.57 -15.56
CA MET A 310 3.45 -4.49 -17.01
C MET A 310 4.76 -4.01 -17.64
N GLY A 311 5.04 -4.49 -18.84
CA GLY A 311 6.20 -4.05 -19.62
C GLY A 311 6.04 -4.36 -21.10
N LYS A 312 7.00 -3.88 -21.89
CA LYS A 312 7.11 -4.16 -23.32
C LYS A 312 7.42 -5.63 -23.58
N ASP A 313 7.30 -6.08 -24.82
CA ASP A 313 7.50 -7.49 -25.17
C ASP A 313 8.95 -7.97 -25.08
N ASP A 314 9.90 -7.04 -25.14
CA ASP A 314 11.32 -7.26 -24.94
C ASP A 314 11.77 -7.12 -23.47
N ASP A 315 10.85 -6.78 -22.55
CA ASP A 315 11.15 -6.71 -21.12
C ASP A 315 11.02 -8.10 -20.48
N GLU A 316 12.14 -8.81 -20.36
CA GLU A 316 12.20 -10.15 -19.75
C GLU A 316 11.74 -10.19 -18.28
N THR A 317 11.70 -9.03 -17.61
CA THR A 317 11.26 -8.90 -16.22
C THR A 317 9.79 -8.46 -16.11
N ALA A 318 9.10 -8.24 -17.22
CA ALA A 318 7.67 -7.97 -17.22
C ALA A 318 6.88 -9.23 -16.84
N VAL A 319 5.94 -9.08 -15.91
CA VAL A 319 4.99 -10.14 -15.55
C VAL A 319 3.76 -10.07 -16.43
N LEU A 320 3.38 -8.85 -16.82
CA LEU A 320 2.17 -8.57 -17.57
C LEU A 320 2.50 -7.92 -18.92
N ASP A 321 1.59 -8.08 -19.87
CA ASP A 321 1.59 -7.27 -21.10
C ASP A 321 0.76 -5.98 -20.95
N GLY A 322 0.68 -5.20 -22.03
CA GLY A 322 -0.07 -3.94 -22.06
C GLY A 322 -1.60 -4.08 -21.97
N GLN A 323 -2.11 -5.32 -21.89
CA GLN A 323 -3.53 -5.64 -21.71
C GLN A 323 -3.78 -6.30 -20.34
N PHE A 324 -2.87 -6.15 -19.37
CA PHE A 324 -2.98 -6.72 -18.03
C PHE A 324 -2.89 -8.26 -17.97
N ARG A 325 -2.55 -8.94 -19.08
CA ARG A 325 -2.51 -10.40 -19.15
C ARG A 325 -1.20 -10.93 -18.58
N VAL A 326 -1.28 -11.99 -17.78
CA VAL A 326 -0.09 -12.68 -17.26
C VAL A 326 0.63 -13.37 -18.40
N ARG A 327 1.90 -12.98 -18.62
CA ARG A 327 2.72 -13.55 -19.69
C ARG A 327 2.89 -15.05 -19.48
N GLY A 328 2.63 -15.84 -20.53
CA GLY A 328 2.72 -17.30 -20.51
C GLY A 328 1.48 -18.04 -19.96
N VAL A 329 0.43 -17.34 -19.54
CA VAL A 329 -0.82 -17.96 -19.06
C VAL A 329 -2.05 -17.31 -19.70
N SER A 330 -2.81 -18.10 -20.47
CA SER A 330 -4.07 -17.63 -21.05
C SER A 330 -5.21 -17.59 -20.02
N GLY A 331 -6.12 -16.62 -20.15
CA GLY A 331 -7.27 -16.45 -19.26
C GLY A 331 -6.92 -16.02 -17.83
N LEU A 332 -5.76 -15.37 -17.65
CA LEU A 332 -5.31 -14.82 -16.37
C LEU A 332 -4.85 -13.37 -16.54
N ARG A 333 -5.41 -12.47 -15.72
CA ARG A 333 -4.99 -11.06 -15.62
C ARG A 333 -4.65 -10.67 -14.19
N VAL A 334 -3.93 -9.56 -14.05
CA VAL A 334 -3.73 -8.86 -12.78
C VAL A 334 -4.18 -7.42 -12.94
N VAL A 335 -5.04 -6.95 -12.05
CA VAL A 335 -5.54 -5.57 -12.00
C VAL A 335 -5.55 -5.12 -10.54
N ASP A 336 -4.41 -4.61 -10.07
CA ASP A 336 -4.25 -3.96 -8.76
C ASP A 336 -2.96 -3.10 -8.73
N LEU A 337 -2.52 -2.64 -7.56
CA LEU A 337 -1.34 -1.80 -7.38
C LEU A 337 -0.03 -2.48 -7.86
N SER A 338 0.02 -3.81 -7.99
CA SER A 338 1.22 -4.53 -8.41
C SER A 338 1.63 -4.28 -9.85
N ILE A 339 0.72 -3.75 -10.68
CA ILE A 339 0.88 -3.80 -12.14
C ILE A 339 1.82 -2.76 -12.73
N TRP A 340 2.15 -1.70 -11.99
CA TRP A 340 2.90 -0.60 -12.59
C TRP A 340 4.40 -0.92 -12.68
N PRO A 341 5.07 -0.54 -13.78
CA PRO A 341 6.53 -0.61 -13.84
C PRO A 341 7.19 0.40 -12.89
N THR A 342 6.53 1.54 -12.65
CA THR A 342 7.01 2.59 -11.74
C THR A 342 5.82 3.19 -11.01
N ILE A 343 6.00 3.50 -9.73
CA ILE A 343 4.93 4.03 -8.89
C ILE A 343 4.35 5.34 -9.48
N PRO A 344 3.04 5.40 -9.78
CA PRO A 344 2.45 6.55 -10.46
C PRO A 344 2.12 7.69 -9.48
N GLY A 345 2.19 8.93 -9.98
CA GLY A 345 1.76 10.12 -9.24
C GLY A 345 2.36 10.25 -7.84
N MET A 346 1.63 10.91 -6.93
CA MET A 346 1.99 11.08 -5.51
C MET A 346 1.23 10.14 -4.59
N PHE A 347 -0.07 9.95 -4.86
CA PHE A 347 -0.93 8.98 -4.18
C PHE A 347 -1.49 8.01 -5.21
N VAL A 348 -1.50 6.71 -4.88
CA VAL A 348 -1.83 5.65 -5.84
C VAL A 348 -3.34 5.44 -6.03
N ALA A 349 -4.19 6.05 -5.19
CA ALA A 349 -5.64 5.87 -5.23
C ALA A 349 -6.25 6.31 -6.57
N THR A 350 -6.02 7.56 -7.00
CA THR A 350 -6.56 8.08 -8.26
C THR A 350 -6.01 7.31 -9.48
N PRO A 351 -4.70 7.06 -9.61
CA PRO A 351 -4.18 6.19 -10.67
C PRO A 351 -4.82 4.80 -10.69
N MET A 352 -5.11 4.21 -9.52
CA MET A 352 -5.77 2.90 -9.46
C MET A 352 -7.18 2.96 -10.02
N TYR A 353 -7.99 3.97 -9.67
CA TYR A 353 -9.33 4.13 -10.23
C TYR A 353 -9.29 4.24 -11.76
N MET A 354 -8.40 5.07 -12.31
CA MET A 354 -8.26 5.24 -13.75
C MET A 354 -7.88 3.93 -14.46
N VAL A 355 -6.95 3.18 -13.87
CA VAL A 355 -6.48 1.91 -14.42
C VAL A 355 -7.53 0.82 -14.30
N SER A 356 -8.32 0.80 -13.24
CA SER A 356 -9.43 -0.14 -13.07
C SER A 356 -10.50 0.05 -14.15
N GLU A 357 -10.87 1.30 -14.46
CA GLU A 357 -11.78 1.59 -15.57
C GLU A 357 -11.19 1.14 -16.91
N ARG A 358 -9.92 1.48 -17.17
CA ARG A 358 -9.24 1.05 -18.41
C ARG A 358 -9.17 -0.48 -18.53
N ALA A 359 -8.91 -1.18 -17.43
CA ALA A 359 -8.87 -2.64 -17.43
C ALA A 359 -10.26 -3.23 -17.69
N ALA A 360 -11.33 -2.63 -17.14
CA ALA A 360 -12.69 -3.06 -17.41
C ALA A 360 -13.03 -2.97 -18.91
N ASP A 361 -12.72 -1.84 -19.56
CA ASP A 361 -12.90 -1.67 -21.01
C ASP A 361 -12.16 -2.77 -21.80
N VAL A 362 -10.87 -2.95 -21.53
CA VAL A 362 -10.04 -3.96 -22.20
C VAL A 362 -10.59 -5.38 -22.03
N ILE A 363 -11.05 -5.72 -20.83
CA ILE A 363 -11.63 -7.04 -20.53
C ILE A 363 -12.95 -7.23 -21.27
N ILE A 364 -13.78 -6.19 -21.35
CA ILE A 364 -15.05 -6.25 -22.08
C ILE A 364 -14.80 -6.43 -23.57
N ASP A 365 -13.88 -5.65 -24.15
CA ASP A 365 -13.52 -5.70 -25.58
C ASP A 365 -12.95 -7.07 -25.98
N ASP A 366 -12.11 -7.68 -25.13
CA ASP A 366 -11.52 -9.01 -25.41
C ASP A 366 -12.54 -10.16 -25.31
N ILE A 367 -13.72 -9.92 -24.73
CA ILE A 367 -14.75 -10.94 -24.46
C ILE A 367 -15.95 -10.84 -25.41
N GLN A 368 -16.13 -9.68 -26.06
CA GLN A 368 -17.09 -9.46 -27.15
C GLN A 368 -16.58 -10.11 -28.44
#